data_AF-A0A5K1CW68-F1
#
_entry.id   AF-A0A5K1CW68-F1
#
_cell.length_a   1.000
_cell.length_b   1.000
_cell.length_c   1.000
_cell.angle_alpha   90.00
_cell.angle_beta   90.00
_cell.angle_gamma   90.00
#
_symmetry.space_group_name_H-M   'P 1'
#
loop_
_entity.id
_entity.type
_entity.pdbx_description
1 polymer ?
#
loop_
_entity_poly.entity_id
_entity_poly.type
_entity_poly.pdbx_seq_one_letter_code
_entity_poly.pdbx_strand_id
1 'polypeptide(L)' 'YFQNEQATSEAMDRDGWLRTGDICVIDDHGLVYIVGRIKELIKYKAYQ' A
#
# COMPACT_ATOMS: atom_id res chain seq x y z
N TYR A 1 -12.84 4.17 -8.36
CA TYR A 1 -13.28 5.54 -8.00
C TYR A 1 -14.40 5.97 -8.94
N PHE A 2 -15.45 6.62 -8.42
CA PHE A 2 -16.60 7.01 -9.25
C PHE A 2 -16.18 8.02 -10.32
N GLN A 3 -16.45 7.69 -11.59
CA GLN A 3 -16.11 8.49 -12.78
C GLN A 3 -14.62 8.90 -12.92
N ASN A 4 -13.71 8.17 -12.27
CA ASN A 4 -12.28 8.39 -12.40
C ASN A 4 -11.57 7.07 -12.74
N GLU A 5 -11.47 6.78 -14.03
CA GLU A 5 -10.84 5.57 -14.56
C GLU A 5 -9.35 5.52 -14.24
N GLN A 6 -8.66 6.66 -14.35
CA GLN A 6 -7.24 6.76 -14.05
C GLN A 6 -6.95 6.36 -12.60
N ALA A 7 -7.62 6.97 -11.61
CA ALA A 7 -7.44 6.63 -10.22
C ALA A 7 -7.81 5.17 -9.94
N THR A 8 -8.80 4.63 -10.65
CA THR A 8 -9.18 3.21 -10.52
C THR A 8 -8.08 2.30 -11.03
N SER A 9 -7.49 2.62 -12.17
CA SER A 9 -6.37 1.87 -12.73
C SER A 9 -5.11 1.99 -11.87
N GLU A 10 -4.84 3.16 -11.29
CA GLU A 10 -3.68 3.39 -10.42
C GLU A 10 -3.78 2.60 -9.10
N ALA A 11 -4.99 2.39 -8.58
CA ALA A 11 -5.21 1.60 -7.38
C ALA A 11 -5.03 0.08 -7.61
N MET A 12 -4.99 -0.37 -8.87
CA MET A 12 -4.81 -1.77 -9.21
C MET A 12 -3.39 -2.03 -9.72
N ASP A 13 -2.89 -3.25 -9.55
CA ASP A 13 -1.70 -3.70 -10.25
C ASP A 13 -2.05 -4.48 -11.54
N ARG A 14 -1.01 -4.91 -12.27
CA ARG A 14 -1.16 -5.63 -13.54
C ARG A 14 -1.81 -7.00 -13.40
N ASP A 15 -1.74 -7.57 -12.19
CA ASP A 15 -2.23 -8.90 -11.86
C ASP A 15 -3.63 -8.83 -11.22
N GLY A 16 -4.20 -7.62 -11.09
CA GLY A 16 -5.55 -7.36 -10.59
C GLY A 16 -5.64 -7.19 -9.07
N TRP A 17 -4.52 -6.99 -8.37
CA TRP A 17 -4.53 -6.76 -6.92
C TRP A 17 -4.70 -5.28 -6.57
N LEU A 18 -5.43 -5.03 -5.48
CA LEU A 18 -5.62 -3.70 -4.93
C LEU A 18 -4.37 -3.24 -4.15
N ARG A 19 -3.88 -2.05 -4.47
CA ARG A 19 -2.83 -1.34 -3.73
C ARG A 19 -3.44 -0.61 -2.54
N THR A 20 -3.49 -1.26 -1.38
CA THR A 20 -4.09 -0.70 -0.15
C THR A 20 -3.36 0.53 0.40
N GLY A 21 -2.05 0.64 0.14
CA GLY A 21 -1.20 1.68 0.70
C GLY A 21 -0.83 1.45 2.16
N ASP A 22 -1.11 0.25 2.70
CA ASP A 22 -0.69 -0.21 4.01
C ASP A 22 0.69 -0.88 3.95
N ILE A 23 1.47 -0.69 5.00
CA ILE A 23 2.71 -1.44 5.25
C ILE A 23 2.35 -2.51 6.27
N CYS A 24 2.68 -3.76 5.94
CA CYS A 24 2.37 -4.89 6.79
C CYS A 24 3.62 -5.74 7.05
N VAL A 25 3.62 -6.42 8.19
CA VAL A 25 4.55 -7.51 8.53
C VAL A 25 3.76 -8.81 8.59
N ILE A 26 4.35 -9.88 8.06
CA ILE A 26 3.78 -11.23 8.13
C ILE A 26 4.70 -12.06 9.01
N ASP A 27 4.14 -12.72 10.02
CA ASP A 27 4.90 -13.61 10.89
C ASP A 27 5.03 -15.04 10.33
N ASP A 28 5.76 -15.89 11.04
CA ASP A 28 5.99 -17.29 10.65
C ASP A 28 4.71 -18.15 10.64
N HIS A 29 3.63 -17.66 11.25
CA HIS A 29 2.31 -18.29 11.24
C HIS A 29 1.41 -17.75 10.12
N GLY A 30 1.89 -16.82 9.30
CA GLY A 30 1.14 -16.19 8.23
C GLY A 30 0.15 -15.14 8.70
N LEU A 31 0.25 -14.67 9.95
CA LEU A 31 -0.58 -13.60 10.47
C LEU A 31 -0.07 -12.24 9.98
N VAL A 32 -0.99 -11.39 9.52
CA VAL A 32 -0.68 -10.09 8.94
C VAL A 32 -0.94 -8.99 9.96
N TYR A 33 0.07 -8.15 10.20
CA TYR A 33 0.00 -7.01 11.10
C TYR A 33 0.22 -5.71 10.31
N ILE A 34 -0.72 -4.77 10.39
CA ILE A 34 -0.57 -3.44 9.78
C ILE A 34 0.32 -2.60 10.69
N VAL A 35 1.44 -2.10 10.15
CA VAL A 35 2.46 -1.34 10.91
C VAL A 35 2.55 0.12 10.47
N GLY A 36 1.85 0.53 9.42
CA GLY A 36 1.79 1.92 9.00
C GLY A 36 1.19 2.12 7.62
N ARG A 37 1.22 3.37 7.13
CA ARG A 37 0.76 3.77 5.80
C ARG A 37 1.92 4.32 4.98
N ILE A 38 2.01 3.95 3.71
CA ILE A 38 3.09 4.40 2.82
C ILE A 38 3.15 5.93 2.66
N LYS A 39 2.00 6.60 2.76
CA LYS A 39 1.88 8.07 2.67
C LYS A 39 2.20 8.79 3.98
N GLU A 40 2.22 8.08 5.10
CA GLU A 40 2.52 8.64 6.43
C GLU A 40 3.99 8.43 6.82
N LEU A 41 4.77 7.73 5.99
CA LEU A 41 6.23 7.73 6.09
C LEU A 41 6.77 9.13 5.78
N ILE A 42 7.05 9.91 6.82
CA ILE A 42 7.81 11.15 6.69
C ILE A 42 9.22 10.79 6.24
N LYS A 43 9.57 11.06 4.97
CA LYS A 43 10.96 11.01 4.49
C LYS A 43 11.77 12.12 5.16
N TYR A 44 12.31 11.88 6.35
CA TYR A 44 13.29 12.79 6.92
C TYR A 44 14.66 12.51 6.29
N LYS A 45 15.12 13.41 5.42
CA LYS A 45 16.46 13.42 4.80
C LYS A 45 16.90 12.17 4.02
N ALA A 46 16.01 11.51 3.29
CA ALA A 46 16.38 10.45 2.34
C ALA A 46 17.24 9.30 2.93
N TYR A 47 17.15 9.05 4.23
CA TYR A 47 17.61 7.81 4.84
C TYR A 47 16.39 7.01 5.27
N GLN A 48 16.51 5.70 5.01
CA GLN A 48 15.46 4.69 4.98
C GLN A 48 14.67 4.59 6.29
#